data_AF-A0A1C6UVX8-F1
#
_entry.id   AF-A0A1C6UVX8-F1
#
_cell.length_a   1.000
_cell.length_b   1.000
_cell.length_c   1.000
_cell.angle_alpha   90.00
_cell.angle_beta   90.00
_cell.angle_gamma   90.00
#
_symmetry.space_group_name_H-M   'P 1'
#
loop_
_entity.id
_entity.type
_entity.pdbx_description
1 polymer ?
#
loop_
_entity_poly.entity_id
_entity_poly.type
_entity_poly.pdbx_seq_one_letter_code
_entity_poly.pdbx_strand_id
1 'polypeptide(L)'
;MAPLRADESGQLDAVDRPVAMLVPAGRQSARVHSAAHPRFRLGSMTDLGLPDHSVAGILSWFSTIHLPPPELDGVLAEFRRLLVPSGRLVIGFFDSDDEVAAFDHKVCTAYRWPVDEFSARLTRAGFTERERSRQQSPERPDRAYAAIAATKEGDSPTAGR
;
A
#
# COMPACT_ATOMS: atom_id res chain seq x y z
N MET A 1 -9.36 19.30 38.29
CA MET A 1 -9.88 17.98 38.72
C MET A 1 -11.39 18.01 38.51
N ALA A 2 -12.02 17.24 37.63
CA ALA A 2 -11.70 15.90 37.10
C ALA A 2 -11.61 15.85 35.55
N PRO A 3 -10.99 14.81 34.95
CA PRO A 3 -10.64 14.74 33.54
C PRO A 3 -11.79 14.17 32.68
N LEU A 4 -11.87 14.61 31.43
CA LEU A 4 -12.75 14.02 30.42
C LEU A 4 -12.23 12.61 30.08
N ARG A 5 -13.06 11.60 30.32
CA ARG A 5 -12.79 10.20 29.97
C ARG A 5 -12.89 10.01 28.46
N ALA A 6 -11.90 9.35 27.88
CA ALA A 6 -12.05 8.73 26.57
C ALA A 6 -13.09 7.61 26.68
N ASP A 7 -14.05 7.59 25.77
CA ASP A 7 -14.94 6.45 25.54
C ASP A 7 -14.19 5.38 24.73
N GLU A 8 -14.48 4.12 25.02
CA GLU A 8 -13.80 2.94 24.43
C GLU A 8 -14.20 2.67 22.97
N SER A 9 -14.73 3.66 22.26
CA SER A 9 -15.25 3.49 20.90
C SER A 9 -14.13 3.47 19.85
N GLY A 10 -12.91 3.93 20.15
CA GLY A 10 -11.77 3.89 19.21
C GLY A 10 -12.07 4.53 17.86
N GLN A 11 -13.09 5.39 17.79
CA GLN A 11 -13.58 5.98 16.56
C GLN A 11 -12.72 7.20 16.27
N LEU A 12 -11.63 6.96 15.55
CA LEU A 12 -10.94 8.04 14.85
C LEU A 12 -11.87 8.50 13.73
N ASP A 13 -12.36 9.73 13.83
CA ASP A 13 -12.96 10.47 12.72
C ASP A 13 -11.87 10.69 11.67
N ALA A 14 -11.62 9.66 10.86
CA ALA A 14 -10.71 9.71 9.74
C ALA A 14 -11.37 10.54 8.64
N VAL A 15 -10.97 11.81 8.57
CA VAL A 15 -11.19 12.66 7.40
C VAL A 15 -10.47 12.01 6.23
N ASP A 16 -11.24 11.25 5.46
CA ASP A 16 -11.07 10.92 4.04
C ASP A 16 -9.64 11.08 3.47
N ARG A 17 -8.70 10.27 3.97
CA ARG A 17 -7.36 10.12 3.39
C ARG A 17 -6.87 8.68 3.49
N PRO A 18 -6.33 8.12 2.41
CA PRO A 18 -5.88 6.73 2.35
C PRO A 18 -4.75 6.46 3.36
N VAL A 19 -4.95 5.45 4.20
CA VAL A 19 -3.95 4.97 5.17
C VAL A 19 -3.09 3.90 4.50
N ALA A 20 -1.78 4.12 4.45
CA ALA A 20 -0.82 3.04 4.23
C ALA A 20 -0.31 2.56 5.59
N MET A 21 -0.31 1.25 5.83
CA MET A 21 0.35 0.70 7.02
C MET A 21 1.82 0.48 6.68
N LEU A 22 2.70 1.23 7.35
CA LEU A 22 4.15 1.11 7.21
C LEU A 22 4.74 0.34 8.38
N VAL A 23 5.62 -0.62 8.10
CA VAL A 23 6.38 -1.36 9.11
C VAL A 23 7.81 -0.80 9.18
N PRO A 24 8.23 -0.19 10.31
CA PRO A 24 9.57 0.37 10.46
C PRO A 24 10.67 -0.70 10.33
N ALA A 25 11.82 -0.32 9.77
CA ALA A 25 12.99 -1.19 9.74
C ALA A 25 13.65 -1.28 11.14
N GLY A 26 13.36 -2.36 11.88
CA GLY A 26 14.08 -2.77 13.08
C GLY A 26 14.60 -4.21 12.90
N ARG A 27 15.76 -4.54 13.48
CA ARG A 27 16.35 -5.90 13.37
C ARG A 27 15.33 -6.96 13.78
N GLN A 28 14.97 -7.84 12.83
CA GLN A 28 14.08 -8.96 13.07
C GLN A 28 14.84 -10.07 13.82
N SER A 29 14.65 -10.17 15.14
CA SER A 29 14.73 -11.46 15.82
C SER A 29 13.33 -12.02 15.98
N ALA A 30 13.23 -13.34 15.85
CA ALA A 30 12.00 -14.11 15.76
C ALA A 30 10.98 -13.86 16.89
N ARG A 31 9.72 -14.15 16.57
CA ARG A 31 8.48 -14.11 17.38
C ARG A 31 7.80 -12.74 17.41
N VAL A 32 6.73 -12.61 16.63
CA VAL A 32 5.68 -11.60 16.88
C VAL A 32 4.96 -12.01 18.17
N HIS A 33 5.55 -11.59 19.29
CA HIS A 33 4.94 -11.51 20.63
C HIS A 33 5.71 -10.43 21.39
N SER A 34 5.73 -9.21 20.87
CA SER A 34 6.14 -8.06 21.66
C SER A 34 4.97 -7.09 21.70
N ALA A 35 4.45 -6.90 22.91
CA ALA A 35 3.34 -6.04 23.29
C ALA A 35 3.68 -4.53 23.10
N ALA A 36 4.01 -4.15 21.87
CA ALA A 36 4.16 -2.77 21.45
C ALA A 36 3.02 -2.47 20.49
N HIS A 37 2.09 -1.61 20.90
CA HIS A 37 1.03 -1.11 20.04
C HIS A 37 1.63 -0.54 18.75
N PRO A 38 1.00 -0.78 17.58
CA PRO A 38 1.44 -0.16 16.33
C PRO A 38 1.45 1.36 16.51
N ARG A 39 2.57 1.99 16.14
CA ARG A 39 2.65 3.46 16.09
C ARG A 39 2.03 3.92 14.78
N PHE A 40 1.00 4.73 14.85
CA PHE A 40 0.39 5.33 13.69
C PHE A 40 0.94 6.74 13.47
N ARG A 41 1.08 7.14 12.21
CA ARG A 41 1.37 8.51 11.82
C ARG A 41 0.49 8.87 10.64
N LEU A 42 -0.15 10.03 10.74
CA LEU A 42 -0.88 10.63 9.62
C LEU A 42 0.13 11.20 8.61
N GLY A 43 -0.11 10.98 7.31
CA GLY A 43 0.72 11.50 6.24
C GLY A 43 0.02 11.40 4.89
N SER A 44 0.58 12.03 3.86
CA SER A 44 0.12 11.90 2.47
C SER A 44 0.85 10.74 1.80
N MET A 45 0.16 9.94 0.98
CA MET A 45 0.82 8.89 0.19
C MET A 45 1.82 9.45 -0.84
N THR A 46 1.68 10.73 -1.21
CA THR A 46 2.57 11.42 -2.15
C THR A 46 3.81 12.01 -1.49
N ASP A 47 3.80 12.20 -0.17
CA ASP A 47 4.92 12.70 0.62
C ASP A 47 4.71 12.31 2.08
N LEU A 48 5.39 11.24 2.50
CA LEU A 48 5.32 10.73 3.87
C LEU A 48 6.35 11.38 4.80
N GLY A 49 7.20 12.29 4.29
CA GLY A 49 8.26 12.94 5.06
C GLY A 49 9.25 11.97 5.69
N LEU A 50 9.38 10.76 5.12
CA LEU A 50 10.28 9.72 5.60
C LEU A 50 11.59 9.70 4.81
N PRO A 51 12.72 9.36 5.44
CA PRO A 51 13.97 9.14 4.73
C PRO A 51 13.87 7.97 3.75
N ASP A 52 14.70 8.01 2.71
CA ASP A 52 14.91 6.88 1.81
C ASP A 52 15.30 5.63 2.62
N HIS A 53 14.87 4.46 2.15
CA HIS A 53 15.26 3.17 2.75
C HIS A 53 14.99 3.05 4.25
N SER A 54 13.90 3.65 4.75
CA SER A 54 13.56 3.66 6.18
C SER A 54 12.47 2.64 6.57
N VAL A 55 11.82 2.02 5.58
CA VAL A 55 10.65 1.16 5.78
C VAL A 55 10.95 -0.27 5.32
N ALA A 56 10.62 -1.28 6.14
CA ALA A 56 10.81 -2.69 5.80
C ALA A 56 9.67 -3.25 4.93
N GLY A 57 8.45 -2.74 5.14
CA GLY A 57 7.30 -3.14 4.35
C GLY A 57 6.18 -2.10 4.31
N ILE A 58 5.42 -2.11 3.23
CA ILE A 58 4.24 -1.27 3.01
C ILE A 58 3.04 -2.17 2.71
N LEU A 59 1.93 -1.94 3.40
CA LEU A 59 0.62 -2.49 3.06
C LEU A 59 -0.30 -1.34 2.63
N SER A 60 -0.70 -1.34 1.36
CA SER A 60 -1.65 -0.40 0.76
C SER A 60 -2.92 -1.15 0.37
N TRP A 61 -3.88 -1.23 1.28
CA TRP A 61 -5.06 -2.08 1.09
C TRP A 61 -6.27 -1.22 0.72
N PHE A 62 -6.64 -1.20 -0.57
CA PHE A 62 -7.71 -0.35 -1.12
C PHE A 62 -7.53 1.15 -0.81
N SER A 63 -6.28 1.58 -0.68
CA SER A 63 -5.91 2.97 -0.36
C SER A 63 -5.59 3.76 -1.63
N THR A 64 -4.74 3.22 -2.50
CA THR A 64 -4.32 3.84 -3.77
C THR A 64 -5.41 3.88 -4.84
N ILE A 65 -6.51 3.15 -4.64
CA ILE A 65 -7.65 3.13 -5.57
C ILE A 65 -8.29 4.50 -5.74
N HIS A 66 -8.04 5.45 -4.85
CA HIS A 66 -8.59 6.80 -4.88
C HIS A 66 -7.72 7.79 -5.67
N LEU A 67 -6.54 7.36 -6.11
CA LEU A 67 -5.65 8.19 -6.91
C LEU A 67 -6.04 8.12 -8.38
N PRO A 68 -6.15 9.25 -9.10
CA PRO A 68 -6.27 9.22 -10.54
C PRO A 68 -5.03 8.55 -11.18
N PRO A 69 -5.18 7.92 -12.37
CA PRO A 69 -4.10 7.17 -13.01
C PRO A 69 -2.75 7.89 -13.15
N PRO A 70 -2.66 9.21 -13.39
CA PRO A 70 -1.38 9.92 -13.43
C PRO A 70 -0.68 10.04 -12.07
N GLU A 71 -1.42 10.05 -10.96
CA GLU A 71 -0.87 10.23 -9.61
C GLU A 71 -0.38 8.91 -9.00
N LEU A 72 -0.97 7.78 -9.40
CA LEU A 72 -0.59 6.46 -8.91
C LEU A 72 0.92 6.19 -9.10
N ASP A 73 1.45 6.53 -10.27
CA ASP A 73 2.86 6.30 -10.59
C ASP A 73 3.81 7.02 -9.64
N GLY A 74 3.49 8.26 -9.25
CA GLY A 74 4.26 9.04 -8.29
C GLY A 74 4.25 8.41 -6.90
N VAL A 75 3.10 7.88 -6.47
CA VAL A 75 2.97 7.18 -5.19
C VAL A 75 3.73 5.85 -5.19
N LEU A 76 3.70 5.10 -6.29
CA LEU A 76 4.49 3.87 -6.41
C LEU A 76 6.00 4.17 -6.36
N ALA A 77 6.46 5.25 -7.00
CA ALA A 77 7.84 5.71 -6.90
C ALA A 77 8.23 6.11 -5.46
N GLU A 78 7.33 6.80 -4.75
CA GLU A 78 7.54 7.16 -3.34
C GLU A 78 7.63 5.90 -2.45
N PHE A 79 6.73 4.92 -2.63
CA PHE A 79 6.81 3.63 -1.94
C PHE A 79 8.16 2.95 -2.20
N ARG A 80 8.62 2.97 -3.45
CA ARG A 80 9.92 2.43 -3.84
C ARG A 80 11.08 3.17 -3.15
N ARG A 81 11.05 4.49 -3.03
CA ARG A 81 12.08 5.30 -2.35
C ARG A 81 12.19 4.91 -0.86
N LEU A 82 11.04 4.80 -0.19
CA LEU A 82 10.95 4.54 1.24
C LEU A 82 11.39 3.14 1.65
N LEU A 83 11.14 2.13 0.81
CA LEU A 83 11.49 0.75 1.13
C LEU A 83 13.01 0.55 1.19
N VAL A 84 13.46 -0.22 2.18
CA VAL A 84 14.83 -0.77 2.19
C VAL A 84 15.06 -1.68 0.97
N PRO A 85 16.32 -1.92 0.56
CA PRO A 85 16.64 -3.04 -0.34
C PRO A 85 16.00 -4.34 0.17
N SER A 86 15.39 -5.13 -0.72
CA SER A 86 14.61 -6.33 -0.39
C SER A 86 13.34 -6.09 0.44
N GLY A 87 12.92 -4.83 0.60
CA GLY A 87 11.66 -4.45 1.24
C GLY A 87 10.45 -4.90 0.42
N ARG A 88 9.31 -5.07 1.11
CA ARG A 88 8.09 -5.67 0.52
C ARG A 88 6.94 -4.67 0.41
N LEU A 89 6.20 -4.74 -0.68
CA LEU A 89 4.94 -4.05 -0.88
C LEU A 89 3.83 -5.09 -1.04
N VAL A 90 2.71 -4.91 -0.33
CA VAL A 90 1.45 -5.61 -0.60
C VAL A 90 0.40 -4.56 -0.92
N ILE A 91 -0.25 -4.71 -2.08
CA ILE A 91 -1.24 -3.76 -2.56
C ILE A 91 -2.52 -4.47 -2.97
N GLY A 92 -3.66 -4.03 -2.44
CA GLY A 92 -5.00 -4.53 -2.76
C GLY A 92 -5.81 -3.47 -3.49
N PHE A 93 -6.52 -3.87 -4.54
CA PHE A 93 -7.27 -2.96 -5.40
C PHE A 93 -8.48 -3.65 -6.06
N PHE A 94 -9.34 -2.86 -6.69
CA PHE A 94 -10.46 -3.37 -7.48
C PHE A 94 -9.96 -3.80 -8.85
N ASP A 95 -10.22 -5.06 -9.20
CA ASP A 95 -9.83 -5.63 -10.50
C ASP A 95 -10.90 -5.31 -11.56
N SER A 96 -10.48 -5.36 -12.81
CA SER A 96 -11.32 -5.23 -14.01
C SER A 96 -10.69 -5.97 -15.17
N ASP A 97 -11.48 -6.60 -16.03
CA ASP A 97 -10.91 -7.43 -17.11
C ASP A 97 -10.35 -6.60 -18.28
N ASP A 98 -10.93 -5.42 -18.55
CA ASP A 98 -10.72 -4.72 -19.83
C ASP A 98 -9.91 -3.43 -19.70
N GLU A 99 -10.32 -2.51 -18.81
CA GLU A 99 -9.77 -1.15 -18.80
C GLU A 99 -9.74 -0.53 -17.40
N VAL A 100 -8.96 0.55 -17.28
CA VAL A 100 -8.93 1.36 -16.07
C VAL A 100 -10.20 2.20 -16.01
N ALA A 101 -11.07 1.94 -15.04
CA ALA A 101 -12.38 2.57 -14.96
C ALA A 101 -12.61 3.28 -13.62
N ALA A 102 -13.04 4.54 -13.69
CA ALA A 102 -13.49 5.29 -12.52
C ALA A 102 -14.91 4.84 -12.12
N PHE A 103 -15.21 4.84 -10.81
CA PHE A 103 -16.54 4.57 -10.30
C PHE A 103 -16.80 5.30 -8.98
N ASP A 104 -18.07 5.54 -8.68
CA ASP A 104 -18.49 6.11 -7.40
C ASP A 104 -18.25 5.10 -6.28
N HIS A 105 -17.40 5.46 -5.34
CA HIS A 105 -17.12 4.69 -4.14
C HIS A 105 -17.56 5.48 -2.90
N LYS A 106 -17.79 4.77 -1.78
CA LYS A 106 -18.45 5.30 -0.57
C LYS A 106 -17.81 6.55 0.06
N VAL A 107 -16.61 6.90 -0.38
CA VAL A 107 -15.73 7.90 0.21
C VAL A 107 -15.55 9.02 -0.83
N CYS A 108 -14.75 8.73 -1.87
CA CYS A 108 -14.64 9.53 -3.09
C CYS A 108 -14.50 8.59 -4.30
N THR A 109 -14.34 9.13 -5.51
CA THR A 109 -14.10 8.34 -6.73
C THR A 109 -12.99 7.31 -6.52
N ALA A 110 -13.20 6.10 -7.01
CA ALA A 110 -12.19 5.05 -7.02
C ALA A 110 -11.98 4.52 -8.44
N TYR A 111 -10.87 3.81 -8.62
CA TYR A 111 -10.45 3.25 -9.91
C TYR A 111 -10.33 1.74 -9.81
N ARG A 112 -10.85 1.07 -10.83
CA ARG A 112 -10.59 -0.35 -11.13
C ARG A 112 -9.43 -0.44 -12.10
N TRP A 113 -8.69 -1.54 -12.01
CA TRP A 113 -7.50 -1.75 -12.81
C TRP A 113 -7.44 -3.19 -13.30
N PRO A 114 -7.13 -3.41 -14.59
CA PRO A 114 -6.61 -4.70 -15.02
C PRO A 114 -5.33 -4.99 -14.25
N VAL A 115 -5.30 -6.10 -13.52
CA VAL A 115 -4.15 -6.44 -12.68
C VAL A 115 -2.83 -6.55 -13.48
N ASP A 116 -2.87 -6.87 -14.78
CA ASP A 116 -1.70 -6.89 -15.65
C ASP A 116 -1.18 -5.48 -15.94
N GLU A 117 -2.07 -4.52 -16.16
CA GLU A 117 -1.71 -3.10 -16.25
C GLU A 117 -1.13 -2.63 -14.91
N PHE A 118 -1.78 -2.94 -13.78
CA PHE A 118 -1.28 -2.54 -12.46
C PHE A 118 0.12 -3.12 -12.17
N SER A 119 0.35 -4.39 -12.51
CA SER A 119 1.64 -5.05 -12.42
C SER A 119 2.72 -4.38 -13.29
N ALA A 120 2.37 -3.99 -14.52
CA ALA A 120 3.28 -3.26 -15.39
C ALA A 120 3.71 -1.92 -14.77
N ARG A 121 2.80 -1.23 -14.07
CA ARG A 121 3.13 0.01 -13.34
C ARG A 121 4.06 -0.23 -12.15
N LEU A 122 3.81 -1.28 -11.38
CA LEU A 122 4.73 -1.70 -10.31
C LEU A 122 6.14 -1.97 -10.87
N THR A 123 6.20 -2.65 -12.01
CA THR A 123 7.47 -2.93 -12.72
C THR A 123 8.17 -1.64 -13.15
N ARG A 124 7.46 -0.69 -13.75
CA ARG A 124 8.03 0.63 -14.12
C ARG A 124 8.52 1.41 -12.90
N ALA A 125 7.87 1.26 -11.74
CA ALA A 125 8.31 1.84 -10.48
C ALA A 125 9.49 1.09 -9.83
N GLY A 126 10.01 0.04 -10.47
CA GLY A 126 11.18 -0.72 -10.00
C GLY A 126 10.86 -1.82 -9.00
N PHE A 127 9.61 -2.28 -8.92
CA PHE A 127 9.22 -3.45 -8.15
C PHE A 127 9.25 -4.72 -8.99
N THR A 128 9.49 -5.86 -8.35
CA THR A 128 9.32 -7.18 -8.93
C THR A 128 8.10 -7.85 -8.32
N GLU A 129 7.09 -8.18 -9.12
CA GLU A 129 5.96 -9.00 -8.69
C GLU A 129 6.44 -10.37 -8.22
N ARG A 130 5.95 -10.80 -7.05
CA ARG A 130 6.28 -12.10 -6.44
C ARG A 130 5.07 -13.01 -6.36
N GLU A 131 3.92 -12.44 -6.04
CA GLU A 131 2.67 -13.16 -5.94
C GLU A 131 1.51 -12.26 -6.36
N ARG A 132 0.48 -12.89 -6.91
CA ARG A 132 -0.76 -12.26 -7.30
C ARG A 132 -1.93 -13.15 -6.90
N SER A 133 -2.97 -12.52 -6.38
CA SER A 133 -4.28 -13.13 -6.21
C SER A 133 -5.34 -12.30 -6.91
N ARG A 134 -6.34 -12.99 -7.48
CA ARG A 134 -7.58 -12.40 -7.98
C ARG A 134 -8.73 -13.13 -7.30
N GLN A 135 -9.72 -12.39 -6.84
CA GLN A 135 -10.92 -12.93 -6.22
C GLN A 135 -12.14 -12.23 -6.80
N GLN A 136 -13.11 -13.02 -7.23
CA GLN A 136 -14.43 -12.54 -7.58
C GLN A 136 -15.40 -13.07 -6.52
N SER A 137 -16.27 -12.21 -6.00
CA SER A 137 -17.30 -12.66 -5.07
C SER A 137 -18.38 -13.42 -5.85
N PRO A 138 -18.74 -14.66 -5.48
CA PRO A 138 -19.84 -15.37 -6.11
C PRO A 138 -21.19 -14.65 -5.94
N GLU A 139 -21.36 -13.91 -4.84
CA GLU A 139 -22.58 -13.14 -4.53
C GLU A 139 -22.59 -11.77 -5.20
N ARG A 140 -21.42 -11.28 -5.63
CA ARG A 140 -21.22 -9.98 -6.30
C ARG A 140 -20.23 -10.15 -7.45
N PRO A 141 -20.63 -10.81 -8.56
CA PRO A 141 -19.75 -11.03 -9.71
C PRO A 141 -19.31 -9.72 -10.37
N ASP A 142 -20.04 -8.62 -10.14
CA ASP A 142 -19.65 -7.25 -10.49
C ASP A 142 -18.43 -6.73 -9.71
N ARG A 143 -17.97 -7.47 -8.70
CA ARG A 143 -16.86 -7.08 -7.82
C ARG A 143 -15.76 -8.12 -7.87
N ALA A 144 -14.81 -7.85 -8.76
CA ALA A 144 -13.50 -8.45 -8.75
C ALA A 144 -12.53 -7.59 -7.92
N TYR A 145 -11.64 -8.27 -7.21
CA TYR A 145 -10.58 -7.70 -6.39
C TYR A 145 -9.28 -8.41 -6.73
N ALA A 146 -8.18 -7.68 -6.70
CA ALA A 146 -6.86 -8.26 -6.86
C ALA A 146 -5.92 -7.76 -5.76
N ALA A 147 -4.91 -8.57 -5.47
CA ALA A 147 -3.78 -8.16 -4.67
C ALA A 147 -2.48 -8.61 -5.31
N ILE A 148 -1.46 -7.76 -5.23
CA ILE A 148 -0.10 -8.07 -5.64
C ILE A 148 0.83 -7.91 -4.45
N ALA A 149 1.68 -8.92 -4.22
CA ALA A 149 2.85 -8.80 -3.38
C ALA A 149 4.09 -8.61 -4.27
N ALA A 150 4.88 -7.59 -3.99
CA ALA A 150 6.05 -7.21 -4.78
C ALA A 150 7.25 -6.86 -3.90
N THR A 151 8.46 -6.96 -4.45
CA THR A 151 9.70 -6.63 -3.76
C THR A 151 10.45 -5.49 -4.43
N LYS A 152 11.05 -4.61 -3.63
CA LYS A 152 12.14 -3.74 -4.08
C LYS A 152 13.40 -4.60 -4.16
N GLU A 153 13.83 -4.98 -5.35
CA GLU A 153 15.13 -5.64 -5.48
C GLU A 153 16.23 -4.71 -4.94
N GLY A 154 17.20 -5.29 -4.25
CA GLY A 154 18.42 -4.56 -3.92
C GLY A 154 19.17 -4.24 -5.20
N ASP A 155 19.84 -3.09 -5.25
CA ASP A 155 20.84 -2.87 -6.27
C ASP A 155 21.90 -3.96 -6.06
N SER A 156 22.01 -4.89 -7.02
CA SER A 156 23.15 -5.81 -7.04
C SER A 156 24.41 -4.96 -6.99
N PRO A 157 25.37 -5.24 -6.09
CA PRO A 157 26.63 -4.52 -6.13
C PRO A 157 27.21 -4.73 -7.52
N THR A 158 27.41 -3.65 -8.27
CA THR A 158 28.09 -3.71 -9.56
C THR A 158 29.47 -4.27 -9.25
N ALA A 159 29.71 -5.52 -9.62
CA ALA A 159 31.03 -6.13 -9.47
C ALA A 159 31.99 -5.31 -10.36
N GLY A 160 32.73 -4.42 -9.72
CA GLY A 160 33.77 -3.64 -10.36
C GLY A 160 34.79 -4.58 -10.99
N ARG A 161 35.03 -4.38 -12.28
CA ARG A 161 36.16 -4.97 -13.01
C ARG A 161 37.48 -4.36 -12.57
#